data_AF-A0A8T5MCI4-F1
#
_entry.id   AF-A0A8T5MCI4-F1
#
_cell.length_a   1.000
_cell.length_b   1.000
_cell.length_c   1.000
_cell.angle_alpha   90.00
_cell.angle_beta   90.00
_cell.angle_gamma   90.00
#
_symmetry.space_group_name_H-M   'P 1'
#
loop_
_entity.id
_entity.type
_entity.pdbx_description
1 polymer ?
#
loop_
_entity_poly.entity_id
_entity_poly.type
_entity_poly.pdbx_seq_one_letter_code
_entity_poly.pdbx_strand_id
1 'polypeptide(L)'
;MKKEEFIKHACEQVLRFTQVKKWDDLSEELKVQLGFNMGAMALGLNLSKEDGFLALSNAREGKISMEKFHKHIRVITLSYKITVDEGKVLRPF
;
A
#
# COMPACT_ATOMS: atom_id res chain seq x y z
N MET A 1 6.11 -15.11 -12.55
CA MET A 1 5.04 -14.10 -12.35
C MET A 1 5.27 -12.98 -13.35
N LYS A 2 4.24 -12.58 -14.11
CA LYS A 2 4.37 -11.46 -15.04
C LYS A 2 4.52 -10.15 -14.26
N LYS A 3 5.15 -9.13 -14.86
CA LYS A 3 5.36 -7.81 -14.22
C LYS A 3 4.06 -7.22 -13.66
N GLU A 4 2.97 -7.34 -14.41
CA GLU A 4 1.64 -6.84 -14.01
C GLU A 4 1.09 -7.58 -12.79
N GLU A 5 1.26 -8.91 -12.71
CA GLU A 5 0.86 -9.72 -11.56
C GLU A 5 1.66 -9.34 -10.31
N PHE A 6 2.95 -9.05 -10.46
CA PHE A 6 3.80 -8.56 -9.37
C PHE A 6 3.31 -7.20 -8.84
N ILE A 7 3.01 -6.26 -9.73
CA ILE A 7 2.51 -4.93 -9.34
C ILE A 7 1.14 -5.04 -8.68
N LYS A 8 0.23 -5.86 -9.24
CA LYS A 8 -1.07 -6.14 -8.63
C LYS A 8 -0.90 -6.71 -7.22
N HIS A 9 0.00 -7.69 -7.04
CA HIS A 9 0.26 -8.28 -5.74
C HIS A 9 0.79 -7.25 -4.73
N ALA A 10 1.71 -6.37 -5.16
CA ALA A 10 2.20 -5.29 -4.32
C ALA A 10 1.07 -4.33 -3.88
N CYS A 11 0.19 -3.94 -4.82
CA CYS A 11 -0.99 -3.13 -4.52
C CYS A 11 -1.92 -3.81 -3.48
N GLU A 12 -2.17 -5.11 -3.65
CA GLU A 12 -2.97 -5.91 -2.72
C GLU A 12 -2.35 -5.93 -1.32
N GLN A 13 -1.04 -6.13 -1.19
CA GLN A 13 -0.37 -6.16 0.12
C GLN A 13 -0.36 -4.78 0.78
N VAL A 14 -0.12 -3.70 0.03
CA VAL A 14 -0.19 -2.33 0.59
C VAL A 14 -1.61 -2.06 1.11
N LEU A 15 -2.65 -2.36 0.32
CA LEU A 15 -4.04 -2.21 0.76
C LEU A 15 -4.39 -3.10 1.95
N ARG A 16 -3.85 -4.32 2.01
CA ARG A 16 -4.02 -5.24 3.13
C ARG A 16 -3.49 -4.65 4.43
N PHE A 17 -2.20 -4.31 4.46
CA PHE A 17 -1.56 -3.84 5.70
C PHE A 17 -2.00 -2.46 6.15
N THR A 18 -2.56 -1.64 5.25
CA THR A 18 -3.07 -0.30 5.59
C THR A 18 -4.47 -0.30 6.21
N GLN A 19 -5.10 -1.46 6.41
CA GLN A 19 -6.39 -1.57 7.12
C GLN A 19 -6.29 -1.37 8.63
N VAL A 20 -5.08 -1.38 9.19
CA VAL A 20 -4.87 -1.10 10.60
C VAL A 20 -5.27 0.34 10.95
N LYS A 21 -5.56 0.60 12.23
CA LYS A 21 -5.96 1.95 12.68
C LYS A 21 -4.74 2.86 12.82
N LYS A 22 -3.62 2.32 13.33
CA LYS A 22 -2.37 3.03 13.58
C LYS A 22 -1.19 2.27 12.97
N TRP A 23 -0.14 3.01 12.61
CA TRP A 23 1.11 2.42 12.10
C TRP A 23 1.68 1.35 13.05
N ASP A 24 1.61 1.59 14.36
CA ASP A 24 2.17 0.69 15.37
C ASP A 24 1.31 -0.54 15.67
N ASP A 25 0.13 -0.66 15.04
CA ASP A 25 -0.64 -1.91 15.08
C ASP A 25 -0.01 -2.99 14.19
N LEU A 26 0.92 -2.62 13.29
CA LEU A 26 1.71 -3.57 12.49
C LEU A 26 2.93 -4.06 13.28
N SER A 27 3.25 -5.34 13.13
CA SER A 27 4.55 -5.87 13.58
C SER A 27 5.70 -5.25 12.77
N GLU A 28 6.92 -5.29 13.29
CA GLU A 28 8.09 -4.76 12.58
C GLU A 28 8.32 -5.47 11.24
N GLU A 29 8.06 -6.78 11.17
CA GLU A 29 8.12 -7.56 9.93
C GLU A 29 7.11 -7.05 8.89
N LEU A 30 5.89 -6.73 9.33
CA LEU A 30 4.85 -6.20 8.45
C LEU A 30 5.15 -4.76 8.01
N LYS A 31 5.77 -3.94 8.86
CA LYS A 31 6.24 -2.60 8.49
C LYS A 31 7.29 -2.68 7.37
N VAL A 32 8.23 -3.61 7.47
CA VAL A 32 9.24 -3.87 6.41
C VAL A 32 8.56 -4.34 5.12
N GLN A 33 7.64 -5.29 5.21
CA GLN A 33 6.91 -5.79 4.03
C GLN A 33 6.05 -4.70 3.37
N LEU A 34 5.40 -3.84 4.16
CA LEU A 34 4.64 -2.70 3.64
C LEU A 34 5.56 -1.73 2.89
N GLY A 35 6.74 -1.41 3.45
CA GLY A 35 7.73 -0.58 2.77
C GLY A 35 8.21 -1.17 1.44
N PHE A 36 8.52 -2.47 1.42
CA PHE A 36 8.92 -3.18 0.21
C PHE A 36 7.82 -3.14 -0.86
N ASN A 37 6.58 -3.50 -0.50
CA ASN A 37 5.46 -3.50 -1.44
C ASN A 37 5.10 -2.10 -1.91
N MET A 38 5.24 -1.07 -1.07
CA MET A 38 5.08 0.32 -1.48
C MET A 38 6.14 0.72 -2.51
N GLY A 39 7.40 0.30 -2.33
CA GLY A 39 8.46 0.51 -3.31
C GLY A 39 8.19 -0.19 -4.64
N ALA A 40 7.75 -1.45 -4.60
CA ALA A 40 7.35 -2.21 -5.78
C ALA A 40 6.18 -1.57 -6.53
N MET A 41 5.14 -1.14 -5.80
CA MET A 41 3.99 -0.42 -6.35
C MET A 41 4.43 0.91 -6.97
N ALA A 42 5.22 1.71 -6.25
CA ALA A 42 5.67 3.02 -6.70
C ALA A 42 6.49 2.95 -7.99
N LEU A 43 7.47 2.03 -8.03
CA LEU A 43 8.29 1.82 -9.22
C LEU A 43 7.47 1.23 -10.37
N GLY A 44 6.58 0.28 -10.08
CA GLY A 44 5.77 -0.40 -11.08
C GLY A 44 4.75 0.50 -11.77
N LEU A 45 4.16 1.43 -11.01
CA LEU A 45 3.18 2.40 -11.50
C LEU A 45 3.80 3.76 -11.86
N ASN A 46 5.12 3.91 -11.69
CA ASN A 46 5.83 5.17 -11.90
C ASN A 46 5.18 6.33 -11.12
N LEU A 47 4.94 6.11 -9.82
CA LEU A 47 4.32 7.10 -8.95
C LEU A 47 5.27 8.27 -8.67
N SER A 48 4.67 9.44 -8.45
CA SER A 48 5.36 10.58 -7.87
C SER A 48 5.86 10.26 -6.45
N LYS A 49 6.78 11.07 -5.93
CA LYS A 49 7.24 10.93 -4.55
C LYS A 49 6.09 11.17 -3.57
N GLU A 50 5.23 12.12 -3.91
CA GLU A 50 4.05 12.56 -3.16
C GLU A 50 3.06 11.41 -2.99
N ASP A 51 2.77 10.72 -4.09
CA ASP A 51 1.80 9.62 -4.14
C ASP A 51 2.35 8.32 -3.53
N GLY A 52 3.67 8.13 -3.59
CA GLY A 52 4.34 6.96 -3.02
C GLY A 52 4.93 7.21 -1.64
N PHE A 53 6.23 7.51 -1.60
CA PHE A 53 7.02 7.48 -0.37
C PHE A 53 6.67 8.58 0.64
N LEU A 54 6.27 9.77 0.18
CA LEU A 54 5.89 10.86 1.08
C LEU A 54 4.58 10.54 1.79
N ALA A 55 3.58 10.00 1.08
CA ALA A 55 2.34 9.55 1.69
C ALA A 55 2.58 8.46 2.76
N LEU A 56 3.45 7.48 2.47
CA LEU A 56 3.84 6.47 3.46
C LEU A 56 4.57 7.09 4.66
N SER A 57 5.52 8.00 4.45
CA SER A 57 6.25 8.67 5.54
C SER A 57 5.30 9.46 6.43
N ASN A 58 4.34 10.16 5.83
CA ASN A 58 3.33 10.92 6.55
C ASN A 58 2.42 10.00 7.38
N ALA A 59 2.06 8.81 6.88
CA ALA A 59 1.27 7.84 7.63
C ALA A 59 2.07 7.28 8.83
N ARG A 60 3.35 6.92 8.60
CA ARG A 60 4.27 6.45 9.64
C ARG A 60 4.48 7.49 10.74
N GLU A 61 4.62 8.76 10.37
CA GLU A 61 4.83 9.88 11.30
C GLU A 61 3.52 10.39 11.94
N GLY A 62 2.38 9.76 11.64
CA GLY A 62 1.07 10.17 12.18
C GLY A 62 0.53 11.50 11.64
N LYS A 63 1.13 12.06 10.58
CA LYS A 63 0.65 13.28 9.90
C LYS A 63 -0.64 13.04 9.12
N ILE A 64 -0.86 11.81 8.67
CA ILE A 64 -2.14 11.34 8.14
C ILE A 64 -2.51 10.02 8.82
N SER A 65 -3.81 9.72 8.92
CA SER A 65 -4.25 8.42 9.45
C SER A 65 -3.96 7.29 8.46
N MET A 66 -3.81 6.06 8.98
CA MET A 66 -3.70 4.86 8.14
C MET A 66 -4.92 4.68 7.24
N GLU A 67 -6.12 5.04 7.71
CA GLU A 67 -7.33 5.03 6.89
C GLU A 67 -7.24 6.02 5.71
N LYS A 68 -6.74 7.24 5.94
CA LYS A 68 -6.56 8.23 4.87
C LYS A 68 -5.51 7.74 3.86
N PHE A 69 -4.43 7.14 4.34
CA PHE A 69 -3.42 6.52 3.50
C PHE A 69 -4.00 5.32 2.69
N HIS A 70 -4.79 4.45 3.32
CA HIS A 70 -5.48 3.34 2.64
C HIS A 70 -6.38 3.85 1.50
N LYS A 71 -7.20 4.88 1.77
CA LYS A 71 -8.05 5.51 0.75
C LYS A 71 -7.23 6.12 -0.38
N HIS A 72 -6.12 6.77 -0.07
CA HIS A 72 -5.18 7.30 -1.07
C HIS A 72 -4.65 6.20 -1.99
N ILE A 73 -4.19 5.07 -1.43
CA ILE A 73 -3.74 3.91 -2.21
C ILE A 73 -4.88 3.33 -3.05
N ARG A 74 -6.10 3.25 -2.52
CA ARG A 74 -7.28 2.81 -3.29
C ARG A 74 -7.49 3.66 -4.54
N VAL A 75 -7.46 4.99 -4.40
CA VAL A 75 -7.61 5.92 -5.51
C VAL A 75 -6.52 5.69 -6.56
N ILE A 76 -5.26 5.54 -6.14
CA ILE A 76 -4.15 5.23 -7.06
C ILE A 76 -4.39 3.91 -7.80
N THR A 77 -4.72 2.82 -7.08
CA THR A 77 -4.93 1.52 -7.75
C THR A 77 -6.04 1.59 -8.81
N LEU A 78 -7.10 2.35 -8.54
CA LEU A 78 -8.20 2.57 -9.48
C LEU A 78 -7.79 3.44 -10.67
N SER A 79 -7.04 4.53 -10.46
CA SER A 79 -6.60 5.42 -11.55
C SER A 79 -5.66 4.72 -12.54
N TYR A 80 -4.86 3.77 -12.05
CA TYR A 80 -3.98 2.93 -12.85
C TYR A 80 -4.65 1.65 -13.38
N LYS A 81 -5.98 1.50 -13.19
CA LYS A 81 -6.77 0.34 -13.65
C LYS A 81 -6.28 -1.01 -13.10
N ILE A 82 -5.68 -0.99 -11.91
CA ILE A 82 -5.27 -2.20 -11.19
C ILE A 82 -6.49 -2.76 -10.45
N THR A 83 -7.10 -3.82 -10.99
CA THR A 83 -8.16 -4.55 -10.31
C THR A 83 -7.57 -5.52 -9.28
N VAL A 84 -7.64 -5.12 -8.01
CA VAL A 84 -7.19 -5.93 -6.87
C VAL A 84 -8.22 -7.00 -6.49
N ASP A 85 -7.76 -8.09 -5.86
CA ASP A 85 -8.62 -9.10 -5.26
C ASP A 85 -8.99 -8.72 -3.82
N GLU A 86 -10.25 -8.35 -3.59
CA GLU A 86 -10.76 -7.96 -2.27
C GLU A 86 -10.61 -9.06 -1.22
N GLY A 87 -10.72 -10.33 -1.62
CA GLY A 87 -10.53 -11.46 -0.71
C GLY A 87 -9.08 -11.58 -0.21
N LYS A 88 -8.11 -11.13 -1.03
CA LYS A 88 -6.70 -11.03 -0.59
C LYS A 88 -6.45 -9.80 0.27
N VAL A 89 -7.08 -8.67 -0.08
CA VAL A 89 -6.95 -7.43 0.69
C VAL A 89 -7.51 -7.63 2.10
N LEU A 90 -8.71 -8.20 2.25
CA LEU A 90 -9.37 -8.38 3.55
C LEU A 90 -8.84 -9.56 4.38
N ARG A 91 -7.86 -10.33 3.86
CA ARG A 91 -7.32 -11.49 4.57
C ARG A 91 -6.59 -11.06 5.84
N PRO A 92 -6.89 -11.63 7.03
CA PRO A 92 -6.16 -11.36 8.27
C PRO A 92 -4.66 -11.61 8.13
N PHE A 93 -3.83 -10.85 8.83
CA PHE A 93 -2.37 -10.94 8.84
C PHE A 93 -1.84 -10.83 10.26
#